data_AF-A0A6G0ABP0-F1
#
_entry.id   AF-A0A6G0ABP0-F1
#
_cell.length_a   1.000
_cell.length_b   1.000
_cell.length_c   1.000
_cell.angle_alpha   90.00
_cell.angle_beta   90.00
_cell.angle_gamma   90.00
#
_symmetry.space_group_name_H-M   'P 1'
#
loop_
_entity.id
_entity.type
_entity.pdbx_description
1 polymer ?
#
loop_
_entity_poly.entity_id
_entity_poly.type
_entity_poly.pdbx_seq_one_letter_code
_entity_poly.pdbx_strand_id
1 'polypeptide(L)' 'MFTCGAFGETIHYNGNTWKSFINETAISNGAFNNIDFNKDIVVAVGYDSPKAVIKMGTR' A
#
# COMPACT_ATOMS: atom_id res chain seq x y z
N MET A 1 -7.74 2.44 9.10
CA MET A 1 -7.51 1.04 8.67
C MET A 1 -6.87 1.06 7.30
N PHE A 2 -5.83 0.27 7.08
CA PHE A 2 -5.17 0.13 5.78
C PHE A 2 -5.47 -1.22 5.16
N THR A 3 -5.62 -1.26 3.84
CA THR A 3 -5.66 -2.48 3.05
C THR A 3 -4.98 -2.25 1.71
N CYS A 4 -4.44 -3.31 1.13
CA CYS A 4 -3.69 -3.28 -0.12
C CYS A 4 -4.12 -4.40 -1.07
N GLY A 5 -3.77 -4.28 -2.35
CA GLY A 5 -4.11 -5.30 -3.34
C GLY A 5 -3.42 -5.12 -4.69
N ALA A 6 -4.15 -5.49 -5.75
CA ALA A 6 -3.66 -5.51 -7.13
C ALA A 6 -3.19 -4.13 -7.62
N PHE A 7 -2.18 -4.12 -8.49
CA PHE A 7 -1.60 -2.92 -9.09
C PHE A 7 -1.10 -1.90 -8.06
N GLY A 8 -0.82 -2.36 -6.84
CA GLY A 8 -0.34 -1.52 -5.73
C GLY A 8 -1.44 -0.72 -5.05
N GLU A 9 -2.71 -0.90 -5.43
CA GLU A 9 -3.83 -0.22 -4.80
C GLU A 9 -3.71 -0.35 -3.27
N THR A 10 -3.61 0.80 -2.63
CA THR A 10 -3.53 0.89 -1.18
C THR A 10 -4.52 1.96 -0.77
N ILE A 11 -5.42 1.62 0.15
CA ILE A 11 -6.47 2.51 0.61
C ILE A 11 -6.43 2.64 2.13
N HIS A 12 -6.74 3.84 2.62
CA HIS A 12 -6.88 4.14 4.03
C HIS A 12 -8.30 4.59 4.35
N TYR A 13 -8.92 3.91 5.31
CA TYR A 13 -10.18 4.35 5.93
C TYR A 13 -9.91 5.13 7.21
N ASN A 14 -10.43 6.36 7.30
CA ASN A 14 -10.27 7.23 8.47
C ASN A 14 -11.41 7.16 9.50
N GLY A 15 -12.40 6.28 9.30
CA GLY A 15 -13.62 6.23 10.12
C GLY A 15 -14.88 6.78 9.43
N ASN A 16 -14.71 7.50 8.31
CA ASN A 16 -15.81 8.09 7.55
C ASN A 16 -15.64 7.88 6.04
N THR A 17 -14.42 8.06 5.52
CA THR A 17 -14.11 8.01 4.08
C THR A 17 -12.90 7.15 3.78
N TRP A 18 -12.86 6.63 2.56
CA TRP A 18 -11.71 5.93 2.00
C TRP A 18 -10.88 6.89 1.14
N LYS A 19 -9.56 6.83 1.29
CA LYS A 19 -8.60 7.53 0.43
C LYS A 19 -7.73 6.50 -0.27
N SER A 20 -7.65 6.58 -1.60
CA SER A 20 -6.72 5.79 -2.43
C SER A 20 -5.35 6.45 -2.53
N PHE A 21 -4.33 5.61 -2.56
CA PHE A 21 -2.92 5.95 -2.77
C PHE A 21 -2.35 5.28 -4.02
N ILE A 22 -3.19 4.96 -5.01
CA ILE A 22 -2.76 4.29 -6.25
C ILE A 22 -1.72 5.11 -7.02
N ASN A 23 -1.81 6.45 -6.95
CA ASN A 23 -0.90 7.36 -7.64
C ASN A 23 0.48 7.44 -6.96
N GLU A 24 0.55 7.19 -5.66
CA GLU A 24 1.76 7.19 -4.85
C GLU A 24 2.46 5.83 -4.88
N THR A 25 1.67 4.75 -4.88
CA THR A 25 2.15 3.37 -4.95
C THR A 25 2.55 2.93 -6.35
N ALA A 26 1.86 3.39 -7.39
CA ALA A 26 2.26 3.41 -8.80
C ALA A 26 3.15 2.24 -9.27
N ILE A 27 2.75 1.00 -8.96
CA ILE A 27 3.38 -0.19 -9.57
C ILE A 27 2.57 -0.55 -10.83
N SER A 28 3.27 -0.88 -11.91
CA SER A 28 2.63 -1.19 -13.19
C SER A 28 2.09 -2.62 -13.28
N ASN A 29 2.57 -3.52 -12.42
CA ASN A 29 2.15 -4.90 -12.31
C ASN A 29 2.42 -5.42 -10.88
N GLY A 30 1.77 -6.53 -10.51
CA GLY A 30 1.92 -7.17 -9.21
C GLY A 30 0.84 -6.79 -8.19
N ALA A 31 0.94 -7.36 -6.99
CA ALA A 31 0.00 -7.12 -5.90
C ALA A 31 0.73 -7.05 -4.56
N PHE A 32 0.28 -6.13 -3.71
CA PHE A 32 0.64 -6.16 -2.30
C PHE A 32 -0.25 -7.18 -1.58
N ASN A 33 0.38 -8.13 -0.90
CA ASN A 33 -0.30 -9.22 -0.21
C ASN A 33 -0.30 -9.03 1.31
N ASN A 34 0.56 -8.14 1.82
CA ASN A 34 0.63 -7.83 3.22
C ASN A 34 0.87 -6.33 3.42
N ILE A 35 0.25 -5.76 4.44
CA ILE A 35 0.39 -4.36 4.81
C ILE A 35 0.37 -4.24 6.32
N ASP A 36 1.28 -3.45 6.85
CA ASP A 36 1.35 -3.08 8.27
C ASP A 36 1.56 -1.58 8.40
N PHE A 37 1.17 -1.04 9.55
CA PHE A 37 1.33 0.38 9.86
C PHE A 37 1.75 0.59 11.31
N ASN A 38 2.68 1.52 11.50
CA ASN A 38 3.11 1.96 12.82
C ASN A 38 3.23 3.48 12.84
N LYS A 39 2.32 4.12 13.59
CA LYS A 39 2.20 5.59 13.69
C LYS A 39 2.12 6.24 12.31
N ASP A 40 3.23 6.81 11.85
CA ASP A 40 3.34 7.60 10.63
C ASP A 40 3.97 6.81 9.48
N ILE A 41 4.29 5.53 9.68
CA ILE A 41 4.90 4.67 8.68
C ILE A 41 3.89 3.60 8.27
N VAL A 42 3.67 3.47 6.96
CA VAL A 42 2.92 2.37 6.34
C VAL A 42 3.88 1.58 5.47
N VAL A 43 3.86 0.24 5.60
CA VAL A 43 4.68 -0.68 4.81
C VAL A 43 3.77 -1.69 4.16
N ALA A 44 3.77 -1.72 2.83
CA ALA A 44 3.10 -2.75 2.04
C ALA A 44 4.16 -3.59 1.31
N VAL A 45 4.00 -4.92 1.32
CA VAL A 45 4.87 -5.85 0.63
C VAL A 45 4.07 -6.76 -0.29
N GLY A 46 4.66 -7.05 -1.44
CA GLY A 46 4.04 -7.81 -2.51
C GLY A 46 5.03 -8.70 -3.21
N TYR A 47 4.51 -9.58 -4.06
CA TYR A 47 5.32 -10.39 -4.96
C TYR A 47 5.16 -9.82 -6.37
N ASP A 48 6.20 -9.16 -6.86
CA ASP A 48 6.34 -8.91 -8.30
C ASP A 48 7.74 -9.36 -8.71
N SER A 49 7.84 -10.57 -9.27
CA SER A 49 9.07 -11.19 -9.79
C SER A 49 10.33 -10.98 -8.93
N PRO A 50 10.73 -11.97 -8.11
CA PRO A 50 11.62 -11.89 -6.91
C PRO A 50 11.91 -10.55 -6.19
N LYS A 51 11.16 -9.47 -6.43
CA LYS A 51 11.46 -8.14 -5.90
C LYS A 51 10.42 -7.76 -4.86
N ALA A 52 10.87 -7.65 -3.62
CA ALA A 52 10.10 -6.98 -2.59
C ALA A 52 10.17 -5.46 -2.83
N VAL A 53 9.02 -4.81 -2.96
CA VAL A 53 8.91 -3.36 -3.07
C VAL A 53 8.49 -2.82 -1.70
N ILE A 54 9.25 -1.87 -1.13
CA ILE A 54 8.90 -1.15 0.11
C ILE A 54 8.60 0.30 -0.28
N LYS A 55 7.39 0.78 0.03
CA LYS A 55 7.03 2.19 -0.08
C LYS A 55 6.59 2.71 1.29
N MET A 56 7.23 3.78 1.75
CA MET A 56 6.93 4.44 3.02
C MET A 56 6.18 5.74 2.72
N GLY A 57 4.94 5.83 3.15
CA GLY A 57 4.22 7.10 3.23
C GLY A 57 4.51 7.77 4.57
N THR A 58 4.80 9.06 4.57
CA THR A 58 4.85 9.93 5.77
C THR A 58 3.58 10.77 5.81
N ARG A 59 3.05 11.02 7.02
CA ARG A 59 1.86 11.86 7.24
C ARG A 59 2.12 13.35 7.02
#